data_AF-A0A2Z4JR04-F1
#
_entry.id   AF-A0A2Z4JR04-F1
#
_cell.length_a   1.000
_cell.length_b   1.000
_cell.length_c   1.000
_cell.angle_alpha   90.00
_cell.angle_beta   90.00
_cell.angle_gamma   90.00
#
_symmetry.space_group_name_H-M   'P 1'
#
loop_
_entity.id
_entity.type
_entity.pdbx_description
1 polymer ?
#
loop_
_entity_poly.entity_id
_entity_poly.type
_entity_poly.pdbx_seq_one_letter_code
_entity_poly.pdbx_strand_id
1 'polypeptide(L)' 'MIKMLFEIACAAVGFAMSLLFAKQLDLGTVPAVFMGLMGAIFAFILAQGLTSFIFRILRRD' A
#
# COMPACT_ATOMS: atom_id res chain seq x y z
N MET A 1 -2.07 -6.46 16.86
CA MET A 1 -3.18 -6.76 15.92
C MET A 1 -3.60 -5.56 15.07
N ILE A 2 -4.01 -4.42 15.66
CA ILE A 2 -4.47 -3.23 14.90
C ILE A 2 -3.46 -2.73 13.85
N LYS A 3 -2.16 -2.68 14.20
CA LYS A 3 -1.09 -2.29 13.26
C LYS A 3 -1.06 -3.16 12.00
N MET A 4 -1.14 -4.48 12.18
CA MET A 4 -1.11 -5.46 11.07
C MET A 4 -2.34 -5.32 10.16
N LEU A 5 -3.53 -5.09 10.74
CA LEU A 5 -4.75 -4.85 9.97
C LEU A 5 -4.63 -3.58 9.10
N PHE A 6 -4.04 -2.51 9.66
CA PHE A 6 -3.83 -1.27 8.93
C PHE A 6 -2.85 -1.44 7.77
N GLU A 7 -1.74 -2.15 7.99
CA GLU A 7 -0.73 -2.42 6.96
C GLU A 7 -1.29 -3.27 5.81
N ILE A 8 -2.08 -4.30 6.12
CA ILE A 8 -2.74 -5.14 5.11
C ILE A 8 -3.77 -4.33 4.32
N ALA A 9 -4.57 -3.50 5.01
CA ALA A 9 -5.54 -2.63 4.34
C ALA A 9 -4.84 -1.63 3.40
N CYS A 10 -3.72 -1.03 3.83
CA CYS A 10 -2.97 -0.10 2.99
C CYS A 10 -2.36 -0.80 1.77
N ALA A 11 -1.83 -2.01 1.93
CA ALA A 11 -1.32 -2.82 0.81
C ALA A 11 -2.42 -3.18 -0.19
N ALA A 12 -3.60 -3.59 0.28
CA ALA A 12 -4.74 -3.93 -0.57
C ALA A 12 -5.28 -2.71 -1.34
N VAL A 13 -5.34 -1.54 -0.69
CA VAL A 13 -5.73 -0.29 -1.34
C VAL A 13 -4.68 0.16 -2.37
N GLY A 14 -3.39 0.04 -2.04
CA GLY A 14 -2.29 0.32 -2.97
C GLY A 14 -2.34 -0.56 -4.21
N PHE A 15 -2.60 -1.87 -4.03
CA PHE A 15 -2.79 -2.81 -5.12
C PHE A 15 -3.96 -2.42 -6.04
N ALA A 16 -5.12 -2.12 -5.45
CA ALA A 16 -6.33 -1.77 -6.19
C ALA A 16 -6.16 -0.47 -6.99
N MET A 17 -5.57 0.56 -6.38
CA MET A 17 -5.33 1.84 -7.06
C MET A 17 -4.34 1.69 -8.22
N SER A 18 -3.25 0.95 -8.03
CA SER A 18 -2.29 0.72 -9.11
C SER A 18 -2.85 -0.13 -10.25
N LEU A 19 -3.77 -1.05 -9.98
CA LEU A 19 -4.52 -1.75 -11.02
C LEU A 19 -5.48 -0.84 -11.80
N LEU A 20 -6.14 0.10 -11.12
CA LEU A 20 -6.99 1.10 -11.79
C LEU A 20 -6.16 2.00 -12.71
N PHE A 21 -4.97 2.44 -12.26
CA PHE A 21 -4.05 3.19 -13.11
C PHE A 21 -3.54 2.35 -14.29
N ALA A 22 -3.18 1.08 -14.08
CA ALA A 22 -2.75 0.20 -15.17
C ALA A 22 -3.85 0.00 -16.22
N LYS A 23 -5.12 -0.04 -15.80
CA LYS A 23 -6.30 -0.03 -16.69
C LYS A 23 -6.44 1.28 -17.47
N GLN A 24 -6.22 2.42 -16.83
CA GLN A 24 -6.29 3.73 -17.51
C GLN A 24 -5.19 3.93 -18.55
N LEU A 25 -4.00 3.36 -18.32
CA LEU A 25 -2.91 3.38 -19.29
C LEU A 25 -3.05 2.28 -20.37
N ASP A 26 -4.12 1.47 -20.32
CA ASP A 26 -4.38 0.35 -21.23
C ASP A 26 -3.20 -0.65 -21.34
N LEU A 27 -2.52 -0.87 -20.21
CA LEU A 27 -1.44 -1.85 -20.12
C LEU A 27 -2.04 -3.27 -20.23
N GLY A 28 -1.36 -4.13 -20.98
CA GLY A 28 -1.70 -5.55 -21.03
C GLY A 28 -1.72 -6.20 -19.64
N THR A 29 -2.34 -7.39 -19.54
CA THR A 29 -2.58 -8.08 -18.26
C THR A 29 -1.30 -8.29 -17.43
N VAL A 30 -0.19 -8.67 -18.08
CA VAL A 30 1.07 -8.95 -17.39
C VAL A 30 1.64 -7.67 -16.74
N PRO A 31 1.89 -6.57 -17.48
CA PRO A 31 2.33 -5.32 -16.87
C PRO A 31 1.40 -4.78 -15.79
N ALA A 32 0.07 -4.94 -15.95
CA ALA A 32 -0.89 -4.48 -14.96
C ALA A 32 -0.73 -5.18 -13.60
N VAL A 33 -0.52 -6.50 -13.59
CA VAL A 33 -0.27 -7.26 -12.36
C VAL A 33 1.04 -6.84 -11.69
N PHE A 34 2.10 -6.62 -12.47
CA PHE A 34 3.38 -6.11 -11.93
C PHE A 34 3.22 -4.72 -11.32
N MET A 35 2.50 -3.82 -11.99
CA MET A 35 2.24 -2.47 -11.49
C MET A 35 1.40 -2.51 -10.21
N GLY A 36 0.41 -3.40 -10.14
CA GLY A 36 -0.37 -3.69 -8.93
C GLY A 36 0.51 -4.15 -7.77
N LEU A 37 1.36 -5.17 -7.99
CA LEU A 37 2.29 -5.69 -6.97
C LEU A 37 3.24 -4.61 -6.45
N MET A 38 3.79 -3.78 -7.33
CA MET A 38 4.65 -2.66 -6.93
C MET A 38 3.89 -1.63 -6.09
N GLY A 39 2.64 -1.32 -6.47
CA GLY A 39 1.75 -0.46 -5.68
C GLY A 39 1.44 -1.00 -4.29
N ALA A 40 1.19 -2.31 -4.18
CA ALA A 40 0.93 -2.97 -2.90
C ALA A 40 2.13 -2.90 -1.96
N ILE A 41 3.33 -3.20 -2.48
CA ILE A 41 4.58 -3.16 -1.71
C ILE A 41 4.88 -1.73 -1.26
N PHE A 42 4.74 -0.76 -2.16
CA PHE A 42 4.95 0.64 -1.85
C PHE A 42 4.03 1.13 -0.72
N ALA A 43 2.72 0.87 -0.84
CA ALA A 43 1.75 1.25 0.18
C ALA A 43 1.99 0.55 1.52
N PHE A 44 2.43 -0.71 1.50
CA PHE A 44 2.82 -1.45 2.70
C PHE A 44 4.02 -0.82 3.42
N ILE A 45 5.07 -0.46 2.68
CA ILE A 45 6.25 0.22 3.24
C ILE A 45 5.87 1.60 3.79
N LEU A 46 5.05 2.35 3.06
CA LEU A 46 4.54 3.65 3.50
C LEU A 46 3.74 3.51 4.82
N ALA A 47 2.88 2.50 4.91
CA ALA A 47 2.11 2.20 6.12
C ALA A 47 3.00 1.82 7.31
N GLN A 48 4.09 1.08 7.09
CA GLN A 48 5.06 0.77 8.14
C GLN A 48 5.74 2.05 8.67
N GLY A 49 6.16 2.96 7.78
CA GLY A 49 6.73 4.24 8.17
C GLY A 49 5.72 5.12 8.93
N LEU A 50 4.49 5.21 8.42
CA LEU A 50 3.43 6.01 9.02
C LEU A 50 3.00 5.47 10.39
N THR A 51 2.80 4.16 10.52
CA THR A 51 2.42 3.55 11.80
C THR A 51 3.55 3.68 12.82
N SER A 52 4.81 3.50 12.42
CA SER A 52 5.97 3.76 13.30
C SER A 52 5.99 5.20 13.81
N PHE A 53 5.71 6.17 12.92
CA PHE A 53 5.64 7.59 13.26
C PHE A 53 4.46 7.91 14.20
N ILE A 54 3.26 7.40 13.91
CA ILE A 54 2.07 7.58 14.75
C ILE A 54 2.31 7.03 16.15
N PHE A 55 2.83 5.80 16.27
CA PHE A 55 3.12 5.20 17.58
C PHE A 55 4.21 5.98 18.33
N ARG A 56 5.16 6.61 17.63
CA ARG A 56 6.17 7.47 18.25
C ARG A 56 5.59 8.76 18.82
N ILE A 57 4.61 9.38 18.15
CA ILE A 57 3.89 10.57 18.65
C ILE A 57 2.92 10.18 19.78
N LEU A 58 2.20 9.07 19.62
CA LEU A 58 1.19 8.64 20.59
C LEU A 58 1.82 8.16 21.90
N ARG A 59 3.05 7.64 21.86
CA ARG A 59 3.85 7.23 23.03
C ARG A 59 4.59 8.43 23.65
N ARG A 60 3.88 9.55 23.77
CA ARG A 60 4.24 10.79 24.45
C ARG A 60 5.21 10.53 25.62
N ASP A 61 6.48 10.89 25.44
CA ASP A 61 7.25 11.49 26.53
C ASP A 61 6.59 12.85 26.88
#